data_AF-A0A2E9XM80-F1
#
_entry.id   AF-A0A2E9XM80-F1
#
_cell.length_a   1.000
_cell.length_b   1.000
_cell.length_c   1.000
_cell.angle_alpha   90.00
_cell.angle_beta   90.00
_cell.angle_gamma   90.00
#
_symmetry.space_group_name_H-M   'P 1'
#
loop_
_entity.id
_entity.type
_entity.pdbx_description
1 polymer ?
#
loop_
_entity_poly.entity_id
_entity_poly.type
_entity_poly.pdbx_seq_one_letter_code
_entity_poly.pdbx_strand_id
1 'polypeptide(L)'
;MAIDYNQDIAPLRQQYFPMLAGERAFDQTMRYRQEVVLPMQQQTMKLMQQQQSMDVQDLSFRRQQFEFDQAKKRAEAQNEALAMRPVVADKINSIFEDDTIDTNEKFVELGKISMSVAPYMTAGSSLNQLFSSAGDVLKAQSFSEKQRKEEQLFEEKRQKELEARELSLVEAASKIGEFDMAKEIAERSGEVSTAEEIMMKAGKQAQEQTLGLARQKASEEATKSYISNLKSFQTSLGQLKFDQSTQAKVDGQEPKLDAASKSRLKSSLRFLLSNFPSPDKFIEGRSDEDLLKLANDLIANKLAQYSPEPVIGLQSAFGE
;
A
#
# COMPACT_ATOMS: atom_id res chain seq x y z
N MET A 1 25.14 57.08 13.87
CA MET A 1 25.36 58.52 13.68
C MET A 1 24.99 59.20 14.97
N ALA A 2 25.99 59.66 15.72
CA ALA A 2 25.82 60.44 16.94
C ALA A 2 25.41 61.86 16.55
N ILE A 3 24.30 62.35 17.10
CA ILE A 3 23.95 63.77 17.04
C ILE A 3 24.38 64.35 18.39
N ASP A 4 25.46 65.12 18.32
CA ASP A 4 26.11 65.81 19.43
C ASP A 4 25.29 67.07 19.75
N TYR A 5 24.54 67.04 20.86
CA TYR A 5 23.69 68.16 21.31
C TYR A 5 24.48 69.33 21.95
N ASN A 6 25.82 69.32 21.86
CA ASN A 6 26.66 70.30 22.54
C ASN A 6 27.07 71.51 21.69
N GLN A 7 26.57 71.69 20.46
CA GLN A 7 27.08 72.73 19.56
C GLN A 7 26.07 73.73 18.98
N ASP A 8 24.81 73.77 19.42
CA ASP A 8 23.84 74.72 18.82
C ASP A 8 22.97 75.49 19.80
N ILE A 9 23.55 75.95 20.92
CA ILE A 9 23.05 77.12 21.65
C ILE A 9 24.25 77.96 22.09
N ALA A 10 24.73 78.84 21.21
CA ALA A 10 25.66 79.91 21.57
C ALA A 10 25.04 80.82 22.65
N PRO A 11 25.86 81.46 23.51
CA PRO A 11 25.40 82.05 24.76
C PRO A 11 24.74 83.40 24.49
N LEU A 12 23.42 83.49 24.64
CA LEU A 12 22.73 84.77 24.83
C LEU A 12 22.99 85.26 26.26
N ARG A 13 24.23 85.69 26.53
CA ARG A 13 24.48 86.68 27.57
C ARG A 13 24.05 88.03 27.02
N GLN A 14 23.40 88.78 27.91
CA GLN A 14 23.05 90.20 27.81
C GLN A 14 21.69 90.47 27.16
N GLN A 15 20.78 90.93 28.02
CA GLN A 15 19.64 91.85 27.78
C GLN A 15 18.30 91.33 28.29
N TYR A 16 18.18 91.07 29.60
CA TYR A 16 16.99 91.42 30.39
C TYR A 16 17.40 91.60 31.86
N PHE A 17 18.35 92.50 32.09
CA PHE A 17 18.38 93.22 33.37
C PHE A 17 17.62 94.52 33.13
N PRO A 18 16.49 94.79 33.82
CA PRO A 18 15.98 96.14 33.88
C PRO A 18 17.01 96.97 34.67
N MET A 19 17.87 97.72 33.96
CA MET A 19 18.66 98.76 34.61
C MET A 19 17.72 99.87 35.05
N LEU A 20 17.78 100.15 36.35
CA LEU A 20 17.46 101.40 37.02
C LEU A 20 15.97 101.72 37.24
N ALA A 21 15.38 100.94 38.16
CA ALA A 21 14.60 101.50 39.27
C ALA A 21 15.05 100.84 40.59
N GLY A 22 16.18 101.31 41.12
CA GLY A 22 16.67 101.08 42.50
C GLY A 22 17.52 99.82 42.72
N GLU A 23 18.81 99.99 43.04
CA GLU A 23 19.67 98.92 43.60
C GLU A 23 19.02 98.24 44.82
N ARG A 24 18.21 99.00 45.59
CA ARG A 24 17.37 98.47 46.67
C ARG A 24 16.35 97.43 46.19
N ALA A 25 15.76 97.58 45.01
CA ALA A 25 14.79 96.62 44.48
C ALA A 25 15.47 95.33 44.02
N PHE A 26 16.65 95.40 43.39
CA PHE A 26 17.43 94.21 43.03
C PHE A 26 17.93 93.47 44.27
N ASP A 27 18.49 94.19 45.26
CA ASP A 27 18.90 93.59 46.54
C ASP A 27 17.72 93.01 47.30
N GLN A 28 16.56 93.68 47.31
CA GLN A 28 15.34 93.12 47.90
C GLN A 28 14.86 91.88 47.15
N THR A 29 14.98 91.84 45.82
CA THR A 29 14.59 90.68 45.02
C THR A 29 15.55 89.51 45.22
N MET A 30 16.85 89.78 45.32
CA MET A 30 17.88 88.78 45.63
C MET A 30 17.75 88.26 47.07
N ARG A 31 17.47 89.14 48.05
CA ARG A 31 17.14 88.74 49.42
C ARG A 31 15.88 87.89 49.46
N TYR A 32 14.79 88.31 48.81
CA TYR A 32 13.56 87.51 48.71
C TYR A 32 13.81 86.15 48.04
N ARG A 33 14.65 86.11 47.00
CA ARG A 33 15.04 84.86 46.36
C ARG A 33 15.83 83.96 47.32
N GLN A 34 16.74 84.51 48.12
CA GLN A 34 17.55 83.75 49.06
C GLN A 34 16.78 83.31 50.31
N GLU A 35 15.92 84.17 50.84
CA GLU A 35 15.21 83.96 52.10
C GLU A 35 13.88 83.22 51.93
N VAL A 36 13.25 83.30 50.75
CA VAL A 36 11.92 82.72 50.49
C VAL A 36 11.93 81.73 49.35
N VAL A 37 12.42 82.11 48.16
CA VAL A 37 12.31 81.25 46.96
C VAL A 37 13.22 80.03 47.02
N LEU A 38 14.49 80.18 47.39
CA LEU A 38 15.44 79.08 47.52
C LEU A 38 15.03 78.07 48.60
N PRO A 39 14.67 78.46 49.83
CA PRO A 39 14.23 77.50 50.83
C PRO A 39 12.91 76.83 50.44
N MET A 40 11.98 77.56 49.82
CA MET A 40 10.77 76.95 49.28
C MET A 40 11.09 75.94 48.17
N GLN A 41 11.99 76.26 47.23
CA GLN A 41 12.43 75.33 46.19
C GLN A 41 13.13 74.09 46.79
N GLN A 42 13.96 74.27 47.82
CA GLN A 42 14.60 73.16 48.52
C GLN A 42 13.58 72.28 49.27
N GLN A 43 12.58 72.89 49.91
CA GLN A 43 11.48 72.15 50.55
C GLN A 43 10.66 71.38 49.51
N THR A 44 10.32 72.00 48.38
CA THR A 44 9.62 71.33 47.28
C THR A 44 10.43 70.17 46.71
N MET A 45 11.74 70.34 46.51
CA MET A 45 12.60 69.24 46.05
C MET A 45 12.69 68.11 47.08
N LYS A 46 12.77 68.42 48.39
CA LYS A 46 12.73 67.40 49.46
C LYS A 46 11.40 66.66 49.48
N LEU A 47 10.28 67.37 49.34
CA LEU A 47 8.95 66.77 49.30
C LEU A 47 8.80 65.88 48.06
N MET A 48 9.27 66.34 46.90
CA MET A 48 9.28 65.54 45.67
C MET A 48 10.16 64.29 45.80
N GLN A 49 11.35 64.40 46.42
CA GLN A 49 12.23 63.26 46.69
C GLN A 49 11.59 62.28 47.68
N GLN A 50 10.91 62.78 48.70
CA GLN A 50 10.17 61.97 49.66
C GLN A 50 8.98 61.28 48.99
N GLN A 51 8.27 61.95 48.11
CA GLN A 51 7.16 61.36 47.35
C GLN A 51 7.67 60.22 46.46
N GLN A 52 8.76 60.45 45.71
CA GLN A 52 9.38 59.41 44.90
C GLN A 52 9.88 58.22 45.73
N SER A 53 10.45 58.47 46.92
CA SER A 53 10.90 57.39 47.78
C SER A 53 9.73 56.58 48.35
N MET A 54 8.60 57.22 48.69
CA MET A 54 7.37 56.53 49.08
C MET A 54 6.80 55.71 47.91
N ASP A 55 6.75 56.27 46.70
CA ASP A 55 6.25 55.55 45.52
C ASP A 55 7.10 54.31 45.22
N VAL A 56 8.43 54.40 45.34
CA VAL A 56 9.34 53.25 45.17
C VAL A 56 9.12 52.20 46.26
N GLN A 57 8.92 52.62 47.52
CA GLN A 57 8.62 51.70 48.61
C GLN A 57 7.28 50.98 48.38
N ASP A 58 6.23 51.69 47.97
CA ASP A 58 4.92 51.12 47.66
C ASP A 58 4.98 50.11 46.51
N LEU A 59 5.73 50.43 45.45
CA LEU A 59 5.95 49.50 44.34
C LEU A 59 6.71 48.24 44.80
N SER A 60 7.74 48.40 45.63
CA SER A 60 8.50 47.27 46.17
C SER A 60 7.64 46.37 47.06
N PHE A 61 6.77 46.97 47.88
CA PHE A 61 5.85 46.26 48.75
C PHE A 61 4.78 45.51 47.94
N ARG A 62 4.17 46.14 46.94
CA ARG A 62 3.23 45.47 46.03
C ARG A 62 3.87 44.30 45.29
N ARG A 63 5.11 44.47 44.86
CA ARG A 63 5.88 43.38 44.24
C ARG A 63 6.11 42.23 45.20
N GLN A 64 6.54 42.51 46.43
CA GLN A 64 6.73 41.50 47.47
C GLN A 64 5.42 40.78 47.81
N GLN A 65 4.30 41.48 47.91
CA GLN A 65 2.98 40.88 48.11
C GLN A 65 2.61 39.93 46.97
N PHE A 66 2.79 40.37 45.72
CA PHE A 66 2.53 39.52 44.56
C PHE A 66 3.43 38.27 44.53
N GLU A 67 4.72 38.43 44.81
CA GLU A 67 5.68 37.31 44.89
C GLU A 67 5.29 36.34 46.03
N PHE A 68 4.85 36.86 47.18
CA PHE A 68 4.37 36.06 48.30
C PHE A 68 3.10 35.28 47.95
N ASP A 69 2.10 35.93 47.34
CA ASP A 69 0.86 35.26 46.92
C ASP A 69 1.13 34.19 45.87
N GLN A 70 2.06 34.45 44.94
CA GLN A 70 2.51 33.46 43.97
C GLN A 70 3.22 32.29 44.64
N ALA A 71 4.11 32.57 45.62
CA ALA A 71 4.80 31.53 46.39
C ALA A 71 3.82 30.68 47.21
N LYS A 72 2.82 31.30 47.83
CA LYS A 72 1.77 30.61 48.58
C LYS A 72 0.98 29.66 47.67
N LYS A 73 0.51 30.15 46.52
CA LYS A 73 -0.19 29.30 45.53
C LYS A 73 0.67 28.14 45.04
N ARG A 74 1.96 28.37 44.82
CA ARG A 74 2.90 27.30 44.44
C ARG A 74 3.07 26.27 45.56
N ALA A 75 3.17 26.71 46.81
CA ALA A 75 3.29 25.82 47.96
C ALA A 75 2.02 25.00 48.19
N GLU A 76 0.83 25.60 48.05
CA GLU A 76 -0.46 24.90 48.10
C GLU A 76 -0.53 23.82 47.01
N ALA A 77 -0.23 24.17 45.76
CA ALA A 77 -0.21 23.21 44.65
C ALA A 77 0.82 22.09 44.85
N GLN A 78 1.99 22.38 45.43
CA GLN A 78 3.01 21.37 45.76
C GLN A 78 2.54 20.42 46.86
N ASN A 79 1.87 20.94 47.90
CA ASN A 79 1.31 20.11 48.96
C ASN A 79 0.20 19.18 48.44
N GLU A 80 -0.68 19.70 47.60
CA GLU A 80 -1.71 18.89 46.93
C GLU A 80 -1.10 17.83 46.01
N ALA A 81 -0.05 18.19 45.25
CA ALA A 81 0.69 17.23 44.43
C ALA A 81 1.34 16.12 45.25
N LEU A 82 1.90 16.44 46.43
CA LEU A 82 2.45 15.45 47.35
C LEU A 82 1.38 14.54 47.96
N ALA A 83 0.21 15.08 48.26
CA ALA A 83 -0.93 14.31 48.76
C ALA A 83 -1.48 13.34 47.70
N MET A 84 -1.47 13.75 46.43
CA MET A 84 -1.91 12.93 45.30
C MET A 84 -0.87 11.90 44.85
N ARG A 85 0.41 12.12 45.19
CA ARG A 85 1.53 11.26 44.78
C ARG A 85 1.31 9.75 45.00
N PRO A 86 0.90 9.26 46.19
CA PRO A 86 0.69 7.82 46.38
C PRO A 86 -0.40 7.28 45.46
N VAL A 87 -1.53 7.96 45.35
CA VAL A 87 -2.65 7.54 44.48
C VAL A 87 -2.22 7.49 43.01
N VAL A 88 -1.44 8.47 42.57
CA VAL A 88 -0.91 8.50 41.19
C VAL A 88 0.12 7.41 40.98
N ALA A 89 1.03 7.19 41.94
CA ALA A 89 2.03 6.13 41.86
C ALA A 89 1.38 4.74 41.80
N ASP A 90 0.36 4.48 42.62
CA ASP A 90 -0.38 3.21 42.60
C ASP A 90 -1.06 2.98 41.25
N LYS A 91 -1.69 4.01 40.68
CA LYS A 91 -2.30 3.90 39.35
C LYS A 91 -1.26 3.68 38.25
N ILE A 92 -0.12 4.37 38.32
CA ILE A 92 0.99 4.17 37.37
C ILE A 92 1.49 2.72 37.48
N ASN A 93 1.71 2.22 38.69
CA ASN A 93 2.14 0.84 38.90
C ASN A 93 1.11 -0.17 38.38
N SER A 94 -0.19 0.08 38.59
CA SER A 94 -1.24 -0.79 38.05
C SER A 94 -1.23 -0.87 36.51
N ILE A 95 -0.90 0.22 35.82
CA ILE A 95 -0.73 0.22 34.35
C ILE A 95 0.48 -0.63 33.95
N PHE A 96 1.57 -0.56 34.71
CA PHE A 96 2.77 -1.35 34.42
C PHE A 96 2.55 -2.84 34.65
N GLU A 97 1.86 -3.21 35.73
CA GLU A 97 1.54 -4.58 36.13
C GLU A 97 0.45 -5.24 35.27
N ASP A 98 -0.30 -4.46 34.48
CA ASP A 98 -1.30 -5.02 33.59
C ASP A 98 -0.65 -5.65 32.34
N ASP A 99 -0.50 -6.97 32.35
CA ASP A 99 0.03 -7.74 31.23
C ASP A 99 -0.96 -7.90 30.06
N THR A 100 -2.21 -7.46 30.22
CA THR A 100 -3.24 -7.60 29.17
C THR A 100 -3.22 -6.46 28.16
N ILE A 101 -2.52 -5.36 28.47
CA ILE A 101 -2.54 -4.10 27.73
C ILE A 101 -1.21 -3.92 26.97
N ASP A 102 -1.26 -3.53 25.69
CA ASP A 102 -0.06 -3.26 24.89
C ASP A 102 0.69 -2.01 25.40
N THR A 103 2.00 -1.93 25.16
CA THR A 103 2.83 -0.80 25.60
C THR A 103 2.30 0.55 25.09
N ASN A 104 1.68 0.59 23.91
CA ASN A 104 1.05 1.81 23.38
C ASN A 104 -0.22 2.20 24.14
N GLU A 105 -1.01 1.23 24.57
CA GLU A 105 -2.21 1.46 25.37
C GLU A 105 -1.83 1.91 26.79
N LYS A 106 -0.76 1.33 27.37
CA LYS A 106 -0.16 1.80 28.64
C LYS A 106 0.25 3.28 28.56
N PHE A 107 0.79 3.73 27.43
CA PHE A 107 1.07 5.16 27.18
C PHE A 107 -0.18 6.04 27.19
N VAL A 108 -1.25 5.57 26.55
CA VAL A 108 -2.53 6.30 26.51
C VAL A 108 -3.13 6.42 27.90
N GLU A 109 -3.07 5.35 28.70
CA GLU A 109 -3.55 5.37 30.09
C GLU A 109 -2.72 6.28 30.98
N LEU A 110 -1.39 6.24 30.85
CA LEU A 110 -0.49 7.19 31.53
C LEU A 110 -0.84 8.64 31.18
N GLY A 111 -1.15 8.91 29.90
CA GLY A 111 -1.62 10.20 29.41
C GLY A 111 -2.95 10.63 30.05
N LYS A 112 -3.92 9.72 30.16
CA LYS A 112 -5.21 10.00 30.82
C LYS A 112 -5.02 10.37 32.30
N ILE A 113 -4.16 9.67 33.02
CA ILE A 113 -3.86 10.00 34.41
C ILE A 113 -3.16 11.35 34.50
N SER A 114 -2.17 11.62 33.64
CA SER A 114 -1.48 12.91 33.57
C SER A 114 -2.46 14.08 33.36
N MET A 115 -3.42 13.94 32.44
CA MET A 115 -4.47 14.94 32.22
C MET A 115 -5.36 15.12 33.46
N SER A 116 -5.68 14.05 34.19
CA SER A 116 -6.51 14.14 35.40
C SER A 116 -5.83 14.88 36.55
N VAL A 117 -4.50 14.93 36.58
CA VAL A 117 -3.72 15.61 37.63
C VAL A 117 -2.97 16.84 37.13
N ALA A 118 -3.17 17.23 35.87
CA ALA A 118 -2.54 18.39 35.24
C ALA A 118 -2.68 19.71 36.03
N PRO A 119 -3.81 20.01 36.70
CA PRO A 119 -3.92 21.22 37.53
C PRO A 119 -2.90 21.29 38.67
N TYR A 120 -2.41 20.15 39.15
CA TYR A 120 -1.45 20.02 40.26
C TYR A 120 0.00 19.87 39.77
N MET A 121 0.20 19.75 38.45
CA MET A 121 1.50 19.55 37.82
C MET A 121 2.22 20.88 37.58
N THR A 122 2.71 21.50 38.66
CA THR A 122 3.59 22.69 38.52
C THR A 122 4.97 22.29 38.03
N ALA A 123 5.69 23.21 37.36
CA ALA A 123 7.08 23.00 36.96
C ALA A 123 7.93 22.55 38.17
N GLY A 124 8.58 21.39 38.07
CA GLY A 124 9.37 20.80 39.15
C GLY A 124 8.58 20.01 40.22
N SER A 125 7.29 19.75 40.03
CA SER A 125 6.51 18.92 40.95
C SER A 125 7.00 17.45 40.95
N SER A 126 6.80 16.77 42.08
CA SER A 126 7.09 15.33 42.21
C SER A 126 6.23 14.47 41.27
N LEU A 127 5.02 14.92 40.95
CA LEU A 127 4.15 14.28 39.95
C LEU A 127 4.78 14.33 38.56
N ASN A 128 5.34 15.47 38.14
CA ASN A 128 6.03 15.56 36.85
C ASN A 128 7.20 14.58 36.74
N GLN A 129 7.96 14.41 37.82
CA GLN A 129 9.06 13.45 37.86
C GLN A 129 8.55 12.01 37.71
N LEU A 130 7.44 11.66 38.37
CA LEU A 130 6.81 10.34 38.23
C LEU A 130 6.38 10.08 36.78
N PHE A 131 5.63 11.01 36.15
CA PHE A 131 5.20 10.84 34.76
C PHE A 131 6.36 10.80 33.77
N SER A 132 7.41 11.60 33.98
CA SER A 132 8.61 11.55 33.12
C SER A 132 9.29 10.19 33.23
N SER A 133 9.52 9.71 34.46
CA SER A 133 10.15 8.40 34.68
C SER A 133 9.33 7.25 34.11
N ALA A 134 8.01 7.26 34.33
CA ALA A 134 7.11 6.26 33.78
C ALA A 134 7.10 6.31 32.24
N GLY A 135 7.06 7.51 31.65
CA GLY A 135 7.13 7.67 30.21
C GLY A 135 8.43 7.14 29.61
N ASP A 136 9.57 7.38 30.26
CA ASP A 136 10.87 6.88 29.79
C ASP A 136 10.99 5.35 29.89
N VAL A 137 10.44 4.75 30.94
CA VAL A 137 10.35 3.28 31.09
C VAL A 137 9.49 2.68 29.98
N LEU A 138 8.31 3.23 29.72
CA LEU A 138 7.44 2.74 28.64
C LEU A 138 8.10 2.92 27.26
N LYS A 139 8.86 3.99 27.04
CA LYS A 139 9.61 4.18 25.77
C LYS A 139 10.65 3.09 25.61
N ALA A 140 11.42 2.81 26.66
CA ALA A 140 12.42 1.76 26.65
C ALA A 140 11.80 0.37 26.42
N GLN A 141 10.66 0.07 27.05
CA GLN A 141 9.90 -1.16 26.80
C GLN A 141 9.47 -1.26 25.33
N SER A 142 8.87 -0.20 24.78
CA SER A 142 8.42 -0.19 23.39
C SER A 142 9.57 -0.41 22.39
N PHE A 143 10.74 0.13 22.70
CA PHE A 143 11.94 -0.05 21.88
C PHE A 143 12.46 -1.48 21.98
N SER A 144 12.53 -2.03 23.19
CA SER A 144 12.95 -3.41 23.43
C SER A 144 12.01 -4.43 22.76
N GLU A 145 10.70 -4.21 22.83
CA GLU A 145 9.71 -5.06 22.17
C GLU A 145 9.82 -5.01 20.66
N LYS A 146 10.00 -3.81 20.08
CA LYS A 146 10.25 -3.66 18.64
C LYS A 146 11.52 -4.38 18.21
N GLN A 147 12.61 -4.21 18.97
CA GLN A 147 13.88 -4.86 18.68
C GLN A 147 13.75 -6.40 18.75
N ARG A 148 13.08 -6.93 19.78
CA ARG A 148 12.80 -8.38 19.90
C ARG A 148 11.97 -8.91 18.74
N LYS A 149 10.93 -8.17 18.31
CA LYS A 149 10.11 -8.55 17.15
C LYS A 149 10.92 -8.54 15.86
N GLU A 150 11.80 -7.56 15.68
CA GLU A 150 12.69 -7.48 14.50
C GLU A 150 13.72 -8.63 14.50
N GLU A 151 14.31 -8.95 15.64
CA GLU A 151 15.23 -10.09 15.79
C GLU A 151 14.53 -11.42 15.48
N GLN A 152 13.32 -11.64 16.01
CA GLN A 152 12.51 -12.83 15.71
C GLN A 152 12.18 -12.95 14.22
N LEU A 153 11.78 -11.84 13.58
CA LEU A 153 11.51 -11.83 12.13
C LEU A 153 12.78 -12.09 11.32
N PHE A 154 13.93 -11.62 11.78
CA PHE A 154 15.21 -11.87 11.14
C PHE A 154 15.61 -13.35 11.25
N GLU A 155 15.46 -13.96 12.43
CA GLU A 155 15.69 -15.38 12.66
C GLU A 155 14.74 -16.25 11.82
N GLU A 156 13.46 -15.92 11.77
CA GLU A 156 12.46 -16.65 10.97
C GLU A 156 12.78 -16.54 9.46
N LYS A 157 13.18 -15.37 8.98
CA LYS A 157 13.63 -15.20 7.59
C LYS A 157 14.88 -16.03 7.31
N ARG A 158 15.84 -16.05 8.23
CA ARG A 158 17.07 -16.82 8.09
C ARG A 158 16.79 -18.33 8.08
N GLN A 159 15.86 -18.82 8.89
CA GLN A 159 15.42 -20.21 8.86
C GLN A 159 14.76 -20.55 7.51
N LYS A 160 13.82 -19.73 7.04
CA LYS A 160 13.16 -19.92 5.73
C LYS A 160 14.16 -19.90 4.56
N GLU A 161 15.19 -19.05 4.62
CA GLU A 161 16.23 -19.01 3.58
C GLU A 161 17.12 -20.26 3.59
N LEU A 162 17.43 -20.81 4.77
CA LEU A 162 18.12 -22.08 4.90
C LEU A 162 17.28 -23.24 4.38
N GLU A 163 16.00 -23.32 4.76
CA GLU A 163 15.05 -24.31 4.26
C GLU A 163 14.91 -24.24 2.72
N ALA A 164 14.77 -23.03 2.16
CA ALA A 164 14.68 -22.84 0.70
C ALA A 164 15.96 -23.30 -0.02
N ARG A 165 17.13 -23.06 0.58
CA ARG A 165 18.41 -23.50 0.04
C ARG A 165 18.56 -25.02 0.10
N GLU A 166 18.14 -25.64 1.19
CA GLU A 166 18.14 -27.10 1.35
C GLU A 166 17.19 -27.77 0.34
N LEU A 167 15.97 -27.23 0.18
CA LEU A 167 15.02 -27.70 -0.83
C LEU A 167 15.58 -27.58 -2.26
N SER A 168 16.26 -26.48 -2.57
CA SER A 168 16.92 -26.29 -3.87
C SER A 168 18.04 -27.31 -4.13
N LEU A 169 18.81 -27.66 -3.09
CA LEU A 169 19.85 -28.70 -3.19
C LEU A 169 19.25 -30.09 -3.39
N VAL A 170 18.14 -30.41 -2.69
CA VAL A 170 17.39 -31.66 -2.89
C VAL A 170 16.82 -31.73 -4.31
N GLU A 171 16.25 -30.64 -4.81
CA GLU A 171 15.74 -30.56 -6.19
C GLU A 171 16.88 -30.76 -7.21
N ALA A 172 18.03 -30.12 -7.02
CA ALA A 172 19.19 -30.27 -7.89
C ALA A 172 19.74 -31.71 -7.89
N ALA A 173 19.91 -32.32 -6.72
CA ALA A 173 20.37 -33.70 -6.58
C ALA A 173 19.40 -34.70 -7.22
N SER A 174 18.09 -34.48 -7.05
CA SER A 174 17.04 -35.31 -7.66
C SER A 174 17.04 -35.25 -9.20
N LYS A 175 17.34 -34.08 -9.78
CA LYS A 175 17.44 -33.89 -11.24
C LYS A 175 18.67 -34.55 -11.85
N ILE A 176 19.75 -34.69 -11.08
CA ILE A 176 21.02 -35.29 -11.53
C ILE A 176 21.00 -36.82 -11.38
N GLY A 177 20.02 -37.38 -10.65
CA GLY A 177 19.87 -38.82 -10.44
C GLY A 177 20.72 -39.39 -9.31
N GLU A 178 21.31 -38.53 -8.48
CA GLU A 178 22.04 -38.91 -7.26
C GLU A 178 21.08 -39.00 -6.07
N PHE A 179 20.22 -40.03 -6.10
CA PHE A 179 19.15 -40.24 -5.12
C PHE A 179 19.66 -40.47 -3.69
N ASP A 180 20.84 -41.05 -3.52
CA ASP A 180 21.45 -41.27 -2.21
C ASP A 180 21.87 -39.95 -1.54
N MET A 181 22.38 -38.99 -2.31
CA MET A 181 22.76 -37.66 -1.81
C MET A 181 21.53 -36.80 -1.48
N ALA A 182 20.46 -36.89 -2.28
CA ALA A 182 19.19 -36.24 -1.99
C ALA A 182 18.55 -36.76 -0.68
N LYS A 183 18.67 -38.06 -0.43
CA LYS A 183 18.18 -38.72 0.78
C LYS A 183 18.99 -38.33 2.02
N GLU A 184 20.32 -38.29 1.92
CA GLU A 184 21.21 -37.88 3.03
C GLU A 184 21.00 -36.40 3.44
N ILE A 185 20.73 -35.52 2.47
CA ILE A 185 20.41 -34.11 2.73
C ILE A 185 19.04 -33.96 3.42
N ALA A 186 18.03 -34.72 2.99
CA ALA A 186 16.69 -34.70 3.60
C ALA A 186 16.63 -35.36 4.98
N GLU A 187 17.46 -36.39 5.23
CA GLU A 187 17.56 -37.02 6.55
C GLU A 187 18.29 -36.12 7.57
N ARG A 188 19.21 -35.26 7.11
CA ARG A 188 19.88 -34.27 7.96
C ARG A 188 18.99 -33.10 8.40
N SER A 189 18.01 -32.71 7.58
CA SER A 189 17.08 -31.62 7.89
C SER A 189 15.92 -32.05 8.81
N GLY A 190 15.81 -33.35 9.13
CA GLY A 190 14.82 -33.88 10.07
C GLY A 190 13.40 -34.01 9.51
N GLU A 191 13.17 -33.65 8.25
CA GLU A 191 11.86 -33.73 7.58
C GLU A 191 11.84 -34.82 6.50
N VAL A 192 11.82 -36.09 6.93
CA VAL A 192 11.71 -37.26 6.03
C VAL A 192 10.40 -37.24 5.20
N SER A 193 9.39 -36.46 5.61
CA SER A 193 8.08 -36.37 4.96
C SER A 193 8.08 -35.64 3.60
N THR A 194 9.01 -34.72 3.34
CA THR A 194 8.95 -33.84 2.16
C THR A 194 9.69 -34.42 0.95
N ALA A 195 10.74 -35.21 1.15
CA ALA A 195 11.51 -35.82 0.06
C ALA A 195 10.73 -36.87 -0.74
N GLU A 196 9.96 -37.75 -0.07
CA GLU A 196 9.09 -38.72 -0.76
C GLU A 196 7.94 -38.05 -1.51
N GLU A 197 7.33 -36.99 -0.96
CA GLU A 197 6.29 -36.22 -1.64
C GLU A 197 6.80 -35.45 -2.86
N ILE A 198 8.01 -34.88 -2.76
CA ILE A 198 8.66 -34.16 -3.87
C ILE A 198 9.06 -35.15 -4.97
N MET A 199 9.61 -36.33 -4.61
CA MET A 199 9.92 -37.39 -5.58
C MET A 199 8.66 -37.94 -6.28
N MET A 200 7.57 -38.14 -5.54
CA MET A 200 6.29 -38.57 -6.14
C MET A 200 5.66 -37.49 -7.04
N LYS A 201 5.74 -36.21 -6.66
CA LYS A 201 5.22 -35.11 -7.49
C LYS A 201 6.06 -34.90 -8.76
N ALA A 202 7.39 -34.96 -8.65
CA ALA A 202 8.28 -34.85 -9.81
C ALA A 202 8.12 -36.02 -10.78
N GLY A 203 8.00 -37.26 -10.26
CA GLY A 203 7.71 -38.45 -11.05
C GLY A 203 6.36 -38.38 -11.77
N LYS A 204 5.31 -37.92 -11.07
CA LYS A 204 3.97 -37.72 -11.67
C LYS A 204 3.95 -36.61 -12.71
N GLN A 205 4.59 -35.46 -12.47
CA GLN A 205 4.63 -34.36 -13.45
C GLN A 205 5.42 -34.72 -14.71
N ALA A 206 6.55 -35.42 -14.59
CA ALA A 206 7.31 -35.89 -15.75
C ALA A 206 6.51 -36.92 -16.58
N GLN A 207 5.76 -37.80 -15.92
CA GLN A 207 4.90 -38.78 -16.59
C GLN A 207 3.67 -38.14 -17.24
N GLU A 208 3.06 -37.13 -16.60
CA GLU A 208 1.91 -36.38 -17.14
C GLU A 208 2.28 -35.49 -18.32
N GLN A 209 3.44 -34.83 -18.30
CA GLN A 209 3.90 -34.00 -19.42
C GLN A 209 4.27 -34.84 -20.65
N THR A 210 4.90 -36.01 -20.45
CA THR A 210 5.26 -36.91 -21.56
C THR A 210 4.03 -37.57 -22.18
N LEU A 211 3.05 -37.99 -21.37
CA LEU A 211 1.77 -38.53 -21.85
C LEU A 211 0.89 -37.46 -22.50
N GLY A 212 0.89 -36.22 -22.00
CA GLY A 212 0.13 -35.10 -22.56
C GLY A 212 0.61 -34.69 -23.95
N LEU A 213 1.93 -34.56 -24.13
CA LEU A 213 2.54 -34.23 -25.42
C LEU A 213 2.38 -35.36 -26.46
N ALA A 214 2.48 -36.62 -26.03
CA ALA A 214 2.24 -37.76 -26.91
C ALA A 214 0.78 -37.84 -27.39
N ARG A 215 -0.19 -37.57 -26.49
CA ARG A 215 -1.62 -37.51 -26.84
C ARG A 215 -1.95 -36.34 -27.76
N GLN A 216 -1.36 -35.16 -27.54
CA GLN A 216 -1.55 -34.02 -28.43
C GLN A 216 -1.00 -34.30 -29.82
N LYS A 217 0.24 -34.81 -29.95
CA LYS A 217 0.82 -35.17 -31.25
C LYS A 217 0.01 -36.24 -31.98
N ALA A 218 -0.45 -37.28 -31.28
CA ALA A 218 -1.31 -38.30 -31.88
C ALA A 218 -2.67 -37.72 -32.35
N SER A 219 -3.24 -36.77 -31.60
CA SER A 219 -4.48 -36.09 -31.99
C SER A 219 -4.30 -35.14 -33.17
N GLU A 220 -3.15 -34.46 -33.27
CA GLU A 220 -2.80 -33.58 -34.39
C GLU A 220 -2.53 -34.39 -35.67
N GLU A 221 -1.86 -35.54 -35.56
CA GLU A 221 -1.66 -36.45 -36.70
C GLU A 221 -2.98 -37.07 -37.17
N ALA A 222 -3.85 -37.47 -36.24
CA ALA A 222 -5.18 -37.99 -36.56
C ALA A 222 -6.06 -36.93 -37.24
N THR A 223 -6.04 -35.68 -36.77
CA THR A 223 -6.79 -34.58 -37.39
C THR A 223 -6.23 -34.22 -38.77
N LYS A 224 -4.90 -34.16 -38.95
CA LYS A 224 -4.27 -33.96 -40.28
C LYS A 224 -4.63 -35.07 -41.27
N SER A 225 -4.59 -36.34 -40.83
CA SER A 225 -5.00 -37.48 -41.64
C SER A 225 -6.48 -37.39 -42.04
N TYR A 226 -7.35 -37.03 -41.10
CA TYR A 226 -8.78 -36.86 -41.36
C TYR A 226 -9.07 -35.71 -42.34
N ILE A 227 -8.41 -34.57 -42.21
CA ILE A 227 -8.53 -33.43 -43.15
C ILE A 227 -8.04 -33.84 -44.55
N SER A 228 -6.94 -34.58 -44.64
CA SER A 228 -6.42 -35.11 -45.92
C SER A 228 -7.45 -36.02 -46.61
N ASN A 229 -8.07 -36.92 -45.83
CA ASN A 229 -9.13 -37.78 -46.34
C ASN A 229 -10.32 -36.95 -46.85
N LEU A 230 -10.79 -35.94 -46.11
CA LEU A 230 -11.89 -35.06 -46.55
C LEU A 230 -11.57 -34.33 -47.86
N LYS A 231 -10.34 -33.81 -48.03
CA LYS A 231 -9.90 -33.19 -49.29
C LYS A 231 -9.88 -34.20 -50.45
N SER A 232 -9.38 -35.41 -50.20
CA SER A 232 -9.39 -36.48 -51.22
C SER A 232 -10.82 -36.89 -51.63
N PHE A 233 -11.77 -36.86 -50.69
CA PHE A 233 -13.19 -37.07 -50.99
C PHE A 233 -13.75 -35.94 -51.85
N GLN A 234 -13.44 -34.68 -51.55
CA GLN A 234 -13.86 -33.55 -52.37
C GLN A 234 -13.35 -33.66 -53.82
N THR A 235 -12.08 -34.02 -54.01
CA THR A 235 -11.52 -34.28 -55.34
C THR A 235 -12.22 -35.43 -56.06
N SER A 236 -12.54 -36.50 -55.32
CA SER A 236 -13.24 -37.68 -55.88
C SER A 236 -14.67 -37.35 -56.30
N LEU A 237 -15.37 -36.46 -55.60
CA LEU A 237 -16.70 -35.98 -55.99
C LEU A 237 -16.65 -35.16 -57.30
N GLY A 238 -15.61 -34.35 -57.50
CA GLY A 238 -15.41 -33.59 -58.74
C GLY A 238 -15.11 -34.45 -59.97
N GLN A 239 -14.76 -35.73 -59.79
CA GLN A 239 -14.45 -36.68 -60.88
C GLN A 239 -15.62 -37.61 -61.23
N LEU A 240 -16.79 -37.43 -60.60
CA LEU A 240 -17.97 -38.24 -60.88
C LEU A 240 -18.47 -37.97 -62.30
N LYS A 241 -18.84 -39.05 -63.01
CA LYS A 241 -19.28 -39.00 -64.40
C LYS A 241 -20.80 -39.13 -64.45
N PHE A 242 -21.42 -38.26 -65.25
CA PHE A 242 -22.84 -38.34 -65.58
C PHE A 242 -23.04 -39.22 -66.81
N ASP A 243 -24.15 -39.95 -66.84
CA ASP A 243 -24.51 -40.77 -67.98
C ASP A 243 -24.71 -39.88 -69.22
N GLN A 244 -23.94 -40.17 -70.28
CA GLN A 244 -23.93 -39.37 -71.51
C GLN A 244 -25.28 -39.40 -72.27
N SER A 245 -26.17 -40.36 -71.96
CA SER A 245 -27.53 -40.42 -72.52
C SER A 245 -28.49 -39.34 -72.01
N THR A 246 -28.12 -38.64 -70.93
CA THR A 246 -28.91 -37.56 -70.30
C THR A 246 -28.37 -36.15 -70.58
N GLN A 247 -27.30 -36.00 -71.38
CA GLN A 247 -26.70 -34.68 -71.67
C GLN A 247 -27.46 -33.85 -72.71
N ALA A 248 -28.48 -34.39 -73.36
CA ALA A 248 -29.41 -33.58 -74.13
C ALA A 248 -30.40 -32.94 -73.14
N LYS A 249 -30.25 -31.63 -72.88
CA LYS A 249 -31.28 -30.80 -72.22
C LYS A 249 -32.57 -30.90 -73.04
N VAL A 250 -33.39 -31.91 -72.75
CA VAL A 250 -34.75 -32.06 -73.25
C VAL A 250 -35.61 -32.25 -72.01
N ASP A 251 -36.32 -31.19 -71.65
CA ASP A 251 -37.39 -31.10 -70.64
C ASP A 251 -37.20 -31.89 -69.34
N GLY A 252 -36.63 -31.21 -68.34
CA GLY A 252 -36.89 -31.49 -66.92
C GLY A 252 -36.36 -32.82 -66.36
N GLN A 253 -35.54 -33.57 -67.10
CA GLN A 253 -34.91 -34.79 -66.56
C GLN A 253 -33.64 -34.44 -65.79
N GLU A 254 -33.64 -34.77 -64.49
CA GLU A 254 -32.48 -34.61 -63.61
C GLU A 254 -31.27 -35.42 -64.11
N PRO A 255 -30.06 -34.85 -64.05
CA PRO A 255 -28.85 -35.54 -64.49
C PRO A 255 -28.58 -36.77 -63.62
N LYS A 256 -28.50 -37.94 -64.26
CA LYS A 256 -28.23 -39.21 -63.58
C LYS A 256 -26.75 -39.55 -63.62
N LEU A 257 -26.23 -40.01 -62.48
CA LEU A 257 -24.86 -40.51 -62.37
C LEU A 257 -24.78 -41.92 -62.94
N ASP A 258 -23.66 -42.25 -63.58
CA ASP A 258 -23.40 -43.64 -63.97
C ASP A 258 -23.36 -44.55 -62.75
N ALA A 259 -23.64 -45.84 -62.93
CA ALA A 259 -23.77 -46.79 -61.81
C ALA A 259 -22.51 -46.84 -60.92
N ALA A 260 -21.33 -46.65 -61.53
CA ALA A 260 -20.05 -46.61 -60.83
C ALA A 260 -19.90 -45.33 -59.98
N SER A 261 -20.20 -44.15 -60.51
CA SER A 261 -20.14 -42.89 -59.75
C SER A 261 -21.21 -42.84 -58.66
N LYS A 262 -22.40 -43.38 -58.92
CA LYS A 262 -23.47 -43.48 -57.92
C LYS A 262 -23.06 -44.36 -56.73
N SER A 263 -22.44 -45.51 -56.99
CA SER A 263 -21.92 -46.39 -55.93
C SER A 263 -20.81 -45.71 -55.11
N ARG A 264 -19.91 -44.98 -55.77
CA ARG A 264 -18.86 -44.18 -55.10
C ARG A 264 -19.45 -43.08 -54.23
N LEU A 265 -20.43 -42.32 -54.74
CA LEU A 265 -21.11 -41.27 -54.00
C LEU A 265 -21.80 -41.80 -52.73
N LYS A 266 -22.54 -42.90 -52.84
CA LYS A 266 -23.19 -43.54 -51.68
C LYS A 266 -22.18 -44.03 -50.64
N SER A 267 -21.06 -44.59 -51.10
CA SER A 267 -19.99 -45.06 -50.21
C SER A 267 -19.33 -43.90 -49.46
N SER A 268 -19.06 -42.78 -50.16
CA SER A 268 -18.55 -41.55 -49.56
C SER A 268 -19.53 -40.95 -48.54
N LEU A 269 -20.83 -40.92 -48.85
CA LEU A 269 -21.86 -40.44 -47.93
C LEU A 269 -21.96 -41.31 -46.67
N ARG A 270 -21.86 -42.65 -46.79
CA ARG A 270 -21.82 -43.54 -45.61
C ARG A 270 -20.63 -43.27 -44.72
N PHE A 271 -19.45 -43.03 -45.30
CA PHE A 271 -18.27 -42.65 -44.53
C PHE A 271 -18.47 -41.31 -43.81
N LEU A 272 -19.01 -40.31 -44.50
CA LEU A 272 -19.29 -38.98 -43.92
C LEU A 272 -20.36 -39.01 -42.82
N LEU A 273 -21.36 -39.88 -42.96
CA LEU A 273 -22.47 -40.06 -42.03
C LEU A 273 -22.24 -41.21 -41.03
N SER A 274 -21.01 -41.73 -40.91
CA SER A 274 -20.67 -42.86 -40.02
C SER A 274 -21.04 -42.66 -38.55
N ASN A 275 -21.16 -41.40 -38.10
CA ASN A 275 -21.58 -41.06 -36.74
C ASN A 275 -23.11 -41.03 -36.56
N PHE A 276 -23.90 -41.21 -37.62
CA PHE A 276 -25.35 -41.26 -37.55
C PHE A 276 -25.83 -42.71 -37.38
N PRO A 277 -26.86 -42.96 -36.54
CA PRO A 277 -27.34 -44.31 -36.24
C PRO A 277 -28.00 -45.05 -37.42
N SER A 278 -28.26 -44.39 -38.55
CA SER A 278 -28.83 -45.01 -39.75
C SER A 278 -28.47 -44.20 -41.02
N PRO A 279 -27.22 -44.27 -41.51
CA PRO A 279 -26.77 -43.47 -42.65
C PRO A 279 -27.53 -43.80 -43.94
N ASP A 280 -27.96 -45.06 -44.13
CA ASP A 280 -28.70 -45.48 -45.32
C ASP A 280 -30.06 -44.80 -45.46
N LYS A 281 -30.74 -44.44 -44.36
CA LYS A 281 -32.01 -43.71 -44.39
C LYS A 281 -31.89 -42.31 -45.00
N PHE A 282 -30.71 -41.71 -44.97
CA PHE A 282 -30.44 -40.40 -45.57
C PHE A 282 -30.04 -40.51 -47.04
N ILE A 283 -29.68 -41.70 -47.50
CA ILE A 283 -29.15 -41.97 -48.84
C ILE A 283 -30.21 -42.58 -49.74
N GLU A 284 -31.10 -43.40 -49.18
CA GLU A 284 -32.16 -44.09 -49.92
C GLU A 284 -33.32 -43.14 -50.27
N GLY A 285 -33.81 -43.22 -51.51
CA GLY A 285 -34.96 -42.45 -51.99
C GLY A 285 -34.68 -41.01 -52.45
N ARG A 286 -33.43 -40.51 -52.37
CA ARG A 286 -33.03 -39.19 -52.86
C ARG A 286 -32.53 -39.21 -54.30
N SER A 287 -32.68 -38.09 -55.01
CA SER A 287 -32.10 -37.89 -56.35
C SER A 287 -30.57 -37.84 -56.27
N ASP A 288 -29.90 -38.14 -57.39
CA ASP A 288 -28.43 -38.11 -57.45
C ASP A 288 -27.90 -36.67 -57.24
N GLU A 289 -28.65 -35.66 -57.66
CA GLU A 289 -28.34 -34.24 -57.43
C GLU A 289 -28.43 -33.87 -55.94
N ASP A 290 -29.48 -34.32 -55.24
CA ASP A 290 -29.64 -34.09 -53.80
C ASP A 290 -28.55 -34.79 -52.99
N LEU A 291 -28.12 -35.97 -53.41
CA LEU A 291 -27.02 -36.71 -52.78
C LEU A 291 -25.68 -36.00 -53.00
N LEU A 292 -25.46 -35.41 -54.17
CA LEU A 292 -24.26 -34.60 -54.44
C LEU A 292 -24.22 -33.32 -53.62
N LYS A 293 -25.34 -32.59 -53.54
CA LYS A 293 -25.47 -31.38 -52.70
C LYS A 293 -25.21 -31.73 -51.23
N LEU A 294 -25.86 -32.78 -50.73
CA LEU A 294 -25.65 -33.26 -49.36
C LEU A 294 -24.19 -33.64 -49.09
N ALA A 295 -23.51 -34.34 -50.02
CA ALA A 295 -22.12 -34.73 -49.85
C ALA A 295 -21.19 -33.50 -49.80
N ASN A 296 -21.41 -32.53 -50.67
CA ASN A 296 -20.64 -31.28 -50.70
C ASN A 296 -20.86 -30.45 -49.43
N ASP A 297 -22.10 -30.30 -48.97
CA ASP A 297 -22.43 -29.56 -47.75
C ASP A 297 -21.81 -30.21 -46.51
N LEU A 298 -21.84 -31.54 -46.42
CA LEU A 298 -21.24 -32.27 -45.30
C LEU A 298 -19.71 -32.17 -45.29
N ILE A 299 -19.06 -32.23 -46.46
CA ILE A 299 -17.61 -32.04 -46.58
C ILE A 299 -17.23 -30.60 -46.25
N ALA A 300 -17.95 -29.61 -46.79
CA ALA A 300 -17.69 -28.20 -46.55
C ALA A 300 -17.84 -27.85 -45.06
N ASN A 301 -18.92 -28.30 -44.41
CA ASN A 301 -19.13 -28.09 -42.98
C ASN A 301 -18.07 -28.77 -42.12
N LYS A 302 -17.67 -30.00 -42.46
CA LYS A 302 -16.60 -30.70 -41.73
C LYS A 302 -15.24 -30.04 -41.95
N LEU A 303 -14.90 -29.61 -43.16
CA LEU A 303 -13.64 -28.91 -43.43
C LEU A 303 -13.60 -27.54 -42.73
N ALA A 304 -14.70 -26.79 -42.71
CA ALA A 304 -14.80 -25.51 -42.00
C ALA A 304 -14.61 -25.66 -40.48
N GLN A 305 -15.06 -26.79 -39.90
CA GLN A 305 -14.85 -27.09 -38.49
C GLN A 305 -13.38 -27.33 -38.12
N TYR A 306 -12.57 -27.84 -39.05
CA TYR A 306 -11.16 -28.20 -38.80
C TYR A 306 -10.13 -27.28 -39.49
N SER A 307 -10.57 -26.36 -40.35
CA SER A 307 -9.72 -25.42 -41.09
C SER A 307 -10.49 -24.12 -41.36
N PRO A 308 -10.43 -23.11 -40.48
CA PRO A 308 -11.24 -21.87 -40.58
C PRO A 308 -10.69 -20.85 -41.59
N GLU A 309 -10.27 -21.29 -42.77
CA GLU A 309 -9.92 -20.39 -43.89
C GLU A 309 -10.93 -20.49 -45.03
N PRO A 310 -11.19 -19.38 -45.75
CA PRO A 310 -12.38 -19.24 -46.60
C PRO A 310 -12.30 -20.17 -47.81
N VAL A 311 -13.30 -21.05 -47.93
CA VAL A 311 -13.52 -21.85 -49.13
C VAL A 311 -13.88 -20.88 -50.25
N ILE A 312 -12.95 -20.68 -51.19
CA ILE A 312 -13.17 -20.01 -52.47
C ILE A 312 -14.33 -20.73 -53.16
N GLY A 313 -15.45 -20.03 -53.30
CA GLY A 313 -16.68 -20.56 -53.89
C GLY A 313 -16.45 -21.04 -55.32
N LEU A 314 -16.80 -22.29 -55.57
CA LEU A 314 -16.93 -22.87 -56.91
C LEU A 314 -18.16 -22.28 -57.61
N GLN A 315 -18.04 -21.05 -58.11
CA GLN A 315 -18.91 -20.51 -59.16
C GLN A 315 -18.56 -21.06 -60.56
N SER A 316 -17.58 -21.95 -60.68
CA SER A 316 -17.08 -22.43 -61.98
C SER A 316 -17.61 -23.80 -62.43
N ALA A 317 -18.68 -24.33 -61.82
CA ALA A 317 -19.29 -25.59 -62.24
C ALA A 317 -20.73 -25.48 -62.78
N PHE A 318 -21.34 -24.30 -62.73
CA PHE A 318 -22.62 -24.02 -63.37
C PHE A 318 -22.48 -22.80 -64.25
N GLY A 319 -22.17 -23.03 -65.53
CA GLY A 319 -22.27 -22.00 -66.56
C GLY A 319 -23.73 -21.76 -66.92
N GLU A 320 -24.17 -20.53 -66.68
CA GLU A 320 -24.87 -19.68 -67.66
C GLU A 320 -24.17 -18.33 -67.72
#